data_AF-A0A1H9IL10-F1
#
_entry.id   AF-A0A1H9IL10-F1
#
_cell.length_a   1.000
_cell.length_b   1.000
_cell.length_c   1.000
_cell.angle_alpha   90.00
_cell.angle_beta   90.00
_cell.angle_gamma   90.00
#
_symmetry.space_group_name_H-M   'P 1'
#
loop_
_entity.id
_entity.type
_entity.pdbx_description
1 polymer ?
#
loop_
_entity_poly.entity_id
_entity_poly.type
_entity_poly.pdbx_seq_one_letter_code
_entity_poly.pdbx_strand_id
1 'polypeptide(L)'
;MNKLNIQHYTNEDHDRVTQMTEMIDKQTVIAKSTHIKHKKCQHIGFVKLKRGREYDHEFYVDHKGDIDLKIDELNRIPWIEQQMKEELGKLIREMGNEQEEKKLHPTLFRTKIN
;
A
#
# COMPACT_ATOMS: atom_id res chain seq x y z
N MET A 1 -10.39 -17.73 12.99
CA MET A 1 -9.55 -16.93 12.07
C MET A 1 -10.45 -16.38 10.98
N ASN A 2 -10.54 -15.06 10.89
CA ASN A 2 -11.25 -14.40 9.79
C ASN A 2 -10.43 -14.56 8.50
N LYS A 3 -11.08 -14.80 7.36
CA LYS A 3 -10.36 -14.92 6.08
C LYS A 3 -9.99 -13.53 5.58
N LEU A 4 -8.70 -13.19 5.63
CA LEU A 4 -8.16 -12.02 4.95
C LEU A 4 -8.18 -12.27 3.43
N ASN A 5 -8.84 -11.39 2.69
CA ASN A 5 -8.84 -11.40 1.23
C ASN A 5 -8.06 -10.20 0.71
N ILE A 6 -7.19 -10.43 -0.27
CA ILE A 6 -6.28 -9.42 -0.82
C ILE A 6 -6.49 -9.35 -2.33
N GLN A 7 -6.65 -8.15 -2.86
CA GLN A 7 -6.87 -7.87 -4.27
C GLN A 7 -5.93 -6.74 -4.72
N HIS A 8 -5.39 -6.87 -5.92
CA HIS A 8 -4.51 -5.87 -6.53
C HIS A 8 -5.15 -5.34 -7.81
N TYR A 9 -5.14 -4.03 -8.00
CA TYR A 9 -5.61 -3.37 -9.20
C TYR A 9 -4.87 -2.06 -9.44
N THR A 10 -5.08 -1.48 -10.62
CA THR A 10 -4.57 -0.15 -10.99
C THR A 10 -5.75 0.81 -11.00
N ASN A 11 -5.61 2.00 -10.40
CA ASN A 11 -6.66 3.03 -10.43
C ASN A 11 -6.61 3.88 -11.72
N GLU A 12 -7.51 4.87 -11.81
CA GLU A 12 -7.58 5.79 -12.96
C GLU A 12 -6.30 6.61 -13.14
N ASP A 13 -5.58 6.88 -12.06
CA ASP A 13 -4.30 7.59 -12.06
C ASP A 13 -3.09 6.69 -12.39
N HIS A 14 -3.33 5.44 -12.78
CA HIS A 14 -2.31 4.42 -13.05
C HIS A 14 -1.44 4.02 -11.85
N ASP A 15 -1.88 4.32 -10.63
CA ASP A 15 -1.23 3.91 -9.39
C ASP A 15 -1.60 2.46 -9.01
N ARG A 16 -0.65 1.75 -8.40
CA ARG A 16 -0.88 0.38 -7.93
C ARG A 16 -1.65 0.43 -6.61
N VAL A 17 -2.84 -0.14 -6.57
CA VAL A 17 -3.68 -0.23 -5.38
C VAL A 17 -3.79 -1.68 -4.92
N THR A 18 -3.51 -1.92 -3.64
CA THR A 18 -3.84 -3.17 -2.95
C THR A 18 -5.01 -2.91 -2.00
N GLN A 19 -6.08 -3.69 -2.16
CA GLN A 19 -7.21 -3.70 -1.26
C GLN A 19 -7.23 -5.00 -0.45
N MET A 20 -7.32 -4.88 0.86
CA MET A 20 -7.50 -5.98 1.78
C MET A 20 -8.88 -5.87 2.43
N THR A 21 -9.55 -6.99 2.59
CA THR A 21 -10.84 -7.07 3.25
C THR A 21 -10.86 -8.20 4.26
N GLU A 22 -11.36 -7.91 5.46
CA GLU A 22 -11.63 -8.91 6.48
C GLU A 22 -13.00 -8.65 7.13
N MET A 23 -13.54 -9.68 7.78
CA MET A 23 -14.81 -9.59 8.52
C MET A 23 -14.51 -9.64 10.01
N ILE A 24 -14.93 -8.62 10.78
CA ILE A 24 -14.80 -8.56 12.24
C ILE A 24 -16.18 -8.23 12.83
N ASP A 25 -16.70 -9.07 13.74
CA ASP A 25 -17.98 -8.87 14.42
C ASP A 25 -19.15 -8.46 13.48
N LYS A 26 -19.27 -9.16 12.34
CA LYS A 26 -20.28 -8.90 11.28
C LYS A 26 -20.09 -7.60 10.49
N GLN A 27 -19.00 -6.86 10.71
CA GLN A 27 -18.64 -5.70 9.92
C GLN A 27 -17.47 -6.02 8.99
N THR A 28 -17.52 -5.48 7.77
CA THR A 28 -16.39 -5.55 6.85
C THR A 28 -15.40 -4.44 7.17
N VAL A 29 -14.15 -4.82 7.37
CA VAL A 29 -13.01 -3.92 7.36
C VAL A 29 -12.41 -3.93 5.96
N ILE A 30 -12.16 -2.74 5.42
CA ILE A 30 -11.54 -2.53 4.12
C ILE A 30 -10.31 -1.69 4.35
N ALA A 31 -9.15 -2.22 4.00
CA ALA A 31 -7.91 -1.48 3.93
C ALA A 31 -7.48 -1.31 2.48
N LYS A 32 -7.14 -0.09 2.08
CA LYS A 32 -6.61 0.24 0.76
C LYS A 32 -5.24 0.85 0.94
N SER A 33 -4.29 0.37 0.16
CA SER A 33 -2.91 0.81 0.17
C SER A 33 -2.55 1.14 -1.28
N THR A 34 -2.30 2.41 -1.56
CA THR A 34 -2.03 2.93 -2.91
C THR A 34 -0.58 3.36 -2.98
N HIS A 35 0.16 2.78 -3.91
CA HIS A 35 1.51 3.21 -4.21
C HIS A 35 1.45 4.33 -5.25
N ILE A 36 1.75 5.56 -4.81
CA ILE A 36 1.69 6.76 -5.64
C ILE A 36 3.05 6.95 -6.32
N LYS A 37 3.11 6.78 -7.65
CA LYS A 37 4.36 6.92 -8.44
C LYS A 37 4.45 8.25 -9.18
N HIS A 38 3.81 9.29 -8.66
CA HIS A 38 3.77 10.59 -9.31
C HIS A 38 5.00 11.44 -8.98
N LYS A 39 5.81 11.79 -9.99
CA LYS A 39 7.03 12.63 -9.84
C LYS A 39 6.79 14.02 -9.23
N LYS A 40 5.54 14.49 -9.21
CA LYS A 40 5.14 15.79 -8.64
C LYS A 40 4.50 15.65 -7.25
N CYS A 41 4.20 14.43 -6.83
CA CYS A 41 3.63 14.15 -5.52
C CYS A 41 4.76 14.06 -4.49
N GLN A 42 4.58 14.70 -3.34
CA GLN A 42 5.51 14.56 -2.22
C GLN A 42 5.30 13.23 -1.46
N HIS A 43 4.24 12.50 -1.78
CA HIS A 43 3.85 11.26 -1.13
C HIS A 43 4.24 10.05 -1.99
N ILE A 44 4.85 9.05 -1.35
CA ILE A 44 5.18 7.75 -1.97
C ILE A 44 4.02 6.75 -1.84
N GLY A 45 3.06 7.01 -0.95
CA GLY A 45 1.90 6.16 -0.81
C GLY A 45 0.77 6.78 -0.01
N PHE A 46 -0.37 6.10 -0.05
CA PHE A 46 -1.58 6.46 0.66
C PHE A 46 -2.23 5.21 1.24
N VAL A 47 -2.65 5.27 2.49
CA VAL A 47 -3.36 4.20 3.16
C VAL A 47 -4.71 4.71 3.66
N LYS A 48 -5.77 3.97 3.38
CA LYS A 48 -7.12 4.21 3.87
C LYS A 48 -7.70 2.96 4.50
N LEU A 49 -8.25 3.09 5.70
CA LEU A 49 -8.75 2.01 6.53
C LEU A 49 -10.18 2.36 6.92
N LYS A 50 -11.13 1.48 6.62
CA LYS A 50 -12.54 1.69 6.89
C LYS A 50 -13.15 0.48 7.56
N ARG A 51 -13.93 0.70 8.62
CA ARG A 51 -14.76 -0.33 9.26
C ARG A 51 -16.21 0.16 9.30
N GLY A 52 -17.08 -0.52 8.57
CA GLY A 52 -18.49 -0.12 8.47
C GLY A 52 -18.67 1.32 7.96
N ARG A 53 -19.56 2.09 8.60
CA ARG A 53 -19.81 3.51 8.27
C ARG A 53 -19.21 4.50 9.26
N GLU A 54 -18.74 4.02 10.41
CA GLU A 54 -18.44 4.84 11.58
C GLU A 54 -16.95 5.12 11.76
N TYR A 55 -16.10 4.26 11.20
CA TYR A 55 -14.65 4.36 11.35
C TYR A 55 -13.99 4.47 9.99
N ASP A 56 -13.36 5.62 9.76
CA ASP A 56 -12.52 5.92 8.60
C ASP A 56 -11.20 6.51 9.13
N HIS A 57 -10.09 5.96 8.68
CA HIS A 57 -8.76 6.42 9.03
C HIS A 57 -7.89 6.41 7.78
N GLU A 58 -7.21 7.51 7.51
CA GLU A 58 -6.39 7.65 6.32
C GLU A 58 -5.14 8.46 6.60
N PHE A 59 -4.05 8.08 5.95
CA PHE A 59 -2.76 8.76 6.06
C PHE A 59 -1.95 8.60 4.78
N TYR A 60 -1.10 9.60 4.52
CA TYR A 60 -0.07 9.53 3.49
C TYR A 60 1.22 8.97 4.06
N VAL A 61 2.02 8.36 3.18
CA VAL A 61 3.41 7.99 3.45
C VAL A 61 4.26 8.92 2.60
N ASP A 62 5.01 9.82 3.24
CA ASP A 62 5.71 10.90 2.53
C ASP A 62 7.05 10.44 1.97
N HIS A 63 7.86 9.78 2.80
CA HIS A 63 9.21 9.37 2.45
C HIS A 63 9.65 8.16 3.27
N LYS A 64 10.79 7.56 2.91
CA LYS A 64 11.32 6.36 3.60
C LYS A 64 11.46 6.52 5.12
N GLY A 65 11.79 7.71 5.61
CA GLY A 65 11.89 8.00 7.06
C GLY A 65 10.56 8.04 7.81
N ASP A 66 9.42 7.99 7.12
CA ASP A 66 8.07 8.04 7.71
C ASP A 66 7.50 6.63 7.91
N ILE A 67 8.09 5.61 7.28
CA ILE A 67 7.57 4.23 7.25
C ILE A 67 7.34 3.67 8.65
N ASP A 68 8.34 3.75 9.52
CA ASP A 68 8.25 3.17 10.86
C ASP A 68 7.20 3.91 11.72
N LEU A 69 7.11 5.24 11.56
CA LEU A 69 6.08 6.04 12.22
C LEU A 69 4.68 5.63 11.76
N LYS A 70 4.47 5.40 10.46
CA LYS A 70 3.18 4.97 9.90
C LYS A 70 2.81 3.54 10.27
N ILE A 71 3.79 2.67 10.40
CA ILE A 71 3.55 1.30 10.90
C ILE A 71 3.17 1.33 12.39
N ASP A 72 3.79 2.20 13.19
CA ASP A 72 3.40 2.39 14.58
C ASP A 72 1.99 2.99 14.70
N GLU A 73 1.62 3.96 13.86
CA GLU A 73 0.25 4.47 13.75
C GLU A 73 -0.75 3.34 13.45
N LEU A 74 -0.45 2.50 12.46
CA LEU A 74 -1.26 1.32 12.09
C LEU A 74 -1.41 0.33 13.26
N ASN A 75 -0.32 0.07 14.00
CA ASN A 75 -0.33 -0.88 15.11
C ASN A 75 -1.21 -0.42 16.27
N ARG A 76 -1.36 0.90 16.46
CA ARG A 76 -2.21 1.51 17.50
C ARG A 76 -3.70 1.39 17.21
N ILE A 77 -4.10 1.00 15.99
CA ILE A 77 -5.51 0.87 15.62
C ILE A 77 -6.09 -0.42 16.25
N PRO A 78 -7.00 -0.33 17.23
CA PRO A 78 -7.38 -1.50 18.04
C PRO A 78 -8.33 -2.46 17.33
N TRP A 79 -9.02 -1.99 16.29
CA TRP A 79 -10.08 -2.73 15.61
C TRP A 79 -9.63 -3.47 14.35
N ILE A 80 -8.36 -3.36 13.97
CA ILE A 80 -7.77 -4.13 12.86
C ILE A 80 -7.09 -5.35 13.47
N GLU A 81 -7.34 -6.53 12.89
CA GLU A 81 -6.71 -7.77 13.33
C GLU A 81 -5.21 -7.76 13.03
N GLN A 82 -4.44 -8.50 13.83
CA GLN A 82 -2.99 -8.59 13.69
C GLN A 82 -2.56 -9.00 12.28
N GLN A 83 -3.29 -9.93 11.65
CA GLN A 83 -2.99 -10.41 10.31
C GLN A 83 -3.06 -9.29 9.25
N MET A 84 -4.08 -8.43 9.30
CA MET A 84 -4.20 -7.31 8.38
C MET A 84 -3.13 -6.24 8.66
N LYS A 85 -2.79 -5.99 9.94
CA LYS A 85 -1.69 -5.09 10.31
C LYS A 85 -0.35 -5.53 9.72
N GLU A 86 -0.04 -6.81 9.79
CA GLU A 86 1.21 -7.37 9.26
C GLU A 86 1.30 -7.20 7.74
N GLU A 87 0.22 -7.52 7.01
CA GLU A 87 0.19 -7.39 5.55
C GLU A 87 0.23 -5.93 5.10
N LEU A 88 -0.50 -5.03 5.76
CA LEU A 88 -0.41 -3.59 5.49
C LEU A 88 0.98 -3.04 5.81
N GLY A 89 1.58 -3.46 6.92
CA GLY A 89 2.94 -3.08 7.29
C GLY A 89 3.99 -3.52 6.25
N LYS A 90 3.82 -4.69 5.62
CA LYS A 90 4.66 -5.12 4.49
C LYS A 90 4.50 -4.17 3.29
N LEU A 91 3.26 -3.86 2.91
CA LEU A 91 3.01 -2.95 1.78
C LEU A 91 3.58 -1.55 2.00
N ILE A 92 3.44 -0.99 3.21
CA ILE A 92 4.00 0.33 3.54
C ILE A 92 5.53 0.30 3.42
N ARG A 93 6.19 -0.78 3.86
CA ARG A 93 7.65 -0.95 3.67
C ARG A 93 8.03 -1.07 2.20
N GLU A 94 7.24 -1.78 1.40
CA GLU A 94 7.49 -1.93 -0.05
C GLU A 94 7.43 -0.58 -0.78
N MET A 95 6.48 0.30 -0.44
CA MET A 95 6.42 1.68 -0.97
C MET A 95 7.73 2.43 -0.75
N GLY A 96 8.34 2.23 0.41
CA GLY A 96 9.64 2.80 0.78
C GLY A 96 10.84 2.30 0.00
N ASN A 97 10.80 1.05 -0.45
CA ASN A 97 11.93 0.36 -1.07
C ASN A 97 11.94 0.50 -2.60
N GLU A 98 10.79 0.65 -3.24
CA GLU A 98 10.69 0.78 -4.70
C GLU A 98 11.30 2.08 -5.26
N GLN A 99 11.65 3.08 -4.43
CA GLN A 99 12.46 4.22 -4.89
C GLN A 99 13.91 3.83 -5.25
N GLU A 100 14.40 2.66 -4.81
CA GLU A 100 15.72 2.13 -5.16
C GLU A 100 15.72 1.23 -6.42
N GLU A 101 14.61 1.13 -7.16
CA GLU A 101 14.62 0.52 -8.50
C GLU A 101 15.34 1.44 -9.51
N LYS A 102 16.66 1.25 -9.49
CA LYS A 102 17.68 1.49 -10.50
C LYS A 102 17.10 1.82 -11.89
N LYS A 103 17.66 2.88 -12.47
CA LYS A 103 17.82 3.05 -13.92
C LYS A 103 18.41 1.76 -14.52
N LEU A 104 17.58 0.80 -14.90
CA LEU A 104 18.00 -0.25 -15.82
C LEU A 104 18.13 0.44 -17.17
N HIS A 105 19.38 0.66 -17.58
CA HIS A 105 19.71 1.10 -18.93
C HIS A 105 18.94 0.24 -19.94
N PRO A 106 18.28 0.84 -20.95
CA PRO A 106 17.76 0.05 -22.05
C PRO A 106 18.96 -0.51 -22.81
N THR A 107 19.28 -1.79 -22.59
CA THR A 107 20.20 -2.53 -23.44
C THR A 107 19.48 -2.74 -24.79
N LEU A 108 19.64 -1.78 -25.70
CA LEU A 108 19.24 -1.93 -27.09
C LEU A 108 20.10 -3.05 -27.71
N PHE A 109 19.56 -4.27 -27.75
CA PHE A 109 20.09 -5.30 -28.63
C PHE A 109 19.76 -4.90 -30.07
N ARG A 110 20.71 -4.23 -30.72
CA ARG A 110 20.69 -3.99 -32.16
C ARG A 110 21.07 -5.29 -32.86
N THR A 111 20.09 -6.14 -33.14
CA THR A 111 20.30 -7.28 -34.03
C THR A 111 20.54 -6.73 -35.44
N LYS A 112 21.79 -6.81 -35.93
CA LYS A 112 22.07 -6.66 -37.36
C LYS A 112 21.47 -7.87 -38.07
N ILE A 113 20.46 -7.64 -38.89
CA ILE A 113 20.03 -8.60 -39.90
C ILE A 113 20.99 -8.42 -41.07
N ASN A 114 21.74 -9.47 -41.41
CA ASN A 114 22.47 -9.62 -42.66
C ASN A 114 21.65 -10.49 -43.61
#